data_AF-A0A2E4RZF0-F1
#
_entry.id   AF-A0A2E4RZF0-F1
#
_cell.length_a   1.000
_cell.length_b   1.000
_cell.length_c   1.000
_cell.angle_alpha   90.00
_cell.angle_beta   90.00
_cell.angle_gamma   90.00
#
_symmetry.space_group_name_H-M   'P 1'
#
loop_
_entity.id
_entity.type
_entity.pdbx_description
1 polymer ?
#
loop_
_entity_poly.entity_id
_entity_poly.type
_entity_poly.pdbx_seq_one_letter_code
_entity_poly.pdbx_strand_id
1 'polypeptide(L)'
;IKRINHQKAYSQDGANTNAAESFFSRIRRAEIGTHHHVAGKYLAAYATEMAWREDARRTANGSQFAMIVSAAAIAPKSAAWCGYWQRKPA
;
A
#
# COMPACT_ATOMS: atom_id res chain seq x y z
N ILE A 1 3.24 -17.99 13.58
CA ILE A 1 4.11 -17.48 12.50
C ILE A 1 5.26 -18.47 12.34
N LYS A 2 5.37 -19.18 11.21
CA LYS A 2 6.47 -20.12 10.95
C LYS A 2 7.67 -19.34 10.40
N ARG A 3 8.84 -19.45 11.02
CA ARG A 3 10.07 -18.71 10.66
C ARG A 3 10.94 -19.58 9.76
N ILE A 4 11.37 -19.07 8.61
CA ILE A 4 12.19 -19.80 7.63
C ILE A 4 13.59 -19.20 7.58
N ASN A 5 14.59 -20.07 7.52
CA ASN A 5 15.97 -19.67 7.30
C ASN A 5 16.27 -19.63 5.79
N HIS A 6 16.35 -18.44 5.22
CA HIS A 6 16.59 -18.20 3.79
C HIS A 6 18.00 -18.60 3.33
N GLN A 7 18.92 -18.98 4.24
CA GLN A 7 20.20 -19.59 3.88
C GLN A 7 20.07 -21.10 3.58
N LYS A 8 19.00 -21.76 4.00
CA LYS A 8 18.80 -23.22 3.84
C LYS A 8 17.69 -23.58 2.86
N ALA A 9 16.64 -22.76 2.74
CA ALA A 9 15.55 -23.00 1.79
C ALA A 9 14.80 -21.70 1.45
N TYR A 10 14.33 -21.59 0.20
CA TYR A 10 13.55 -20.45 -0.30
C TYR A 10 12.07 -20.49 0.14
N SER A 11 11.56 -21.68 0.48
CA SER A 11 10.22 -21.91 1.08
C SER A 11 10.27 -23.28 1.78
N GLN A 12 9.65 -23.40 2.95
CA GLN A 12 9.53 -24.67 3.67
C GLN A 12 8.12 -24.82 4.23
N ASP A 13 7.41 -25.90 3.85
CA ASP A 13 6.05 -26.21 4.31
C ASP A 13 5.06 -25.04 4.23
N GLY A 14 5.13 -24.26 3.14
CA GLY A 14 4.28 -23.10 2.88
C GLY A 14 4.63 -21.84 3.69
N ALA A 15 5.62 -21.91 4.57
CA ALA A 15 6.16 -20.74 5.22
C ALA A 15 7.12 -20.01 4.24
N ASN A 16 6.89 -18.71 4.01
CA ASN A 16 7.84 -17.80 3.36
C ASN A 16 7.71 -16.39 3.96
N THR A 17 8.73 -15.54 3.80
CA THR A 17 8.65 -14.09 4.10
C THR A 17 8.55 -13.22 2.85
N ASN A 18 8.45 -13.86 1.68
CA ASN A 18 8.46 -13.20 0.36
C ASN A 18 7.40 -12.10 0.24
N ALA A 19 6.21 -12.30 0.82
CA ALA A 19 5.15 -11.29 0.80
C ALA A 19 5.55 -10.02 1.58
N ALA A 20 6.14 -10.20 2.77
CA ALA A 20 6.62 -9.09 3.59
C ALA A 20 7.81 -8.39 2.93
N GLU A 21 8.77 -9.14 2.40
CA GLU A 21 9.95 -8.60 1.70
C GLU A 21 9.56 -7.79 0.45
N SER A 22 8.60 -8.30 -0.32
CA SER A 22 8.07 -7.62 -1.51
C SER A 22 7.37 -6.31 -1.14
N PHE A 23 6.55 -6.34 -0.08
CA PHE A 23 5.89 -5.14 0.44
C PHE A 23 6.88 -4.07 0.91
N PHE A 24 7.88 -4.45 1.72
CA PHE A 24 8.90 -3.51 2.20
C PHE A 24 9.74 -2.94 1.06
N SER A 25 10.07 -3.76 0.06
CA SER A 25 10.76 -3.31 -1.15
C SER A 25 9.94 -2.27 -1.92
N ARG A 26 8.62 -2.45 -2.00
CA ARG A 26 7.72 -1.51 -2.67
C ARG A 26 7.61 -0.19 -1.92
N ILE A 27 7.44 -0.22 -0.59
CA ILE A 27 7.44 1.01 0.23
C ILE A 27 8.74 1.78 0.04
N ARG A 28 9.89 1.10 0.08
CA ARG A 28 11.19 1.76 -0.07
C ARG A 28 11.38 2.39 -1.46
N ARG A 29 10.89 1.75 -2.52
CA ARG A 29 10.89 2.37 -3.86
C ARG A 29 9.94 3.56 -3.96
N ALA A 30 8.79 3.52 -3.29
CA ALA A 30 7.86 4.64 -3.25
C ALA A 30 8.44 5.85 -2.51
N GLU A 31 9.17 5.62 -1.41
CA GLU A 31 9.90 6.66 -0.67
C GLU A 31 11.01 7.32 -1.52
N ILE A 32 11.75 6.53 -2.30
CA ILE A 32 12.87 7.04 -3.10
C ILE A 32 12.39 7.75 -4.38
N GLY A 33 11.35 7.24 -5.03
CA GLY A 33 11.01 7.65 -6.41
C GLY A 33 9.60 8.18 -6.64
N THR A 34 8.61 7.84 -5.81
CA THR A 34 7.21 8.23 -6.05
C THR A 34 6.79 9.43 -5.22
N HIS A 35 7.18 9.46 -3.95
CA HIS A 35 6.81 10.53 -3.02
C HIS A 35 8.02 11.40 -2.72
N HIS A 36 7.86 12.72 -2.83
CA HIS A 36 8.93 13.66 -2.47
C HIS A 36 9.27 13.60 -0.97
N HIS A 37 8.26 13.35 -0.12
CA HIS A 37 8.43 13.16 1.32
C HIS A 37 7.29 12.31 1.87
N VAL A 38 7.63 11.28 2.65
CA VAL A 38 6.67 10.45 3.39
C VAL A 38 6.53 11.03 4.80
N ALA A 39 5.50 11.83 5.02
CA ALA A 39 5.23 12.39 6.34
C ALA A 39 4.69 11.31 7.29
N GLY A 40 5.29 11.18 8.48
CA GLY A 40 4.90 10.15 9.47
C GLY A 40 3.41 10.16 9.82
N LYS A 41 2.77 11.35 9.88
CA LYS A 41 1.33 11.48 10.13
C LYS A 41 0.44 10.77 9.10
N TYR A 42 0.95 10.51 7.90
CA TYR A 42 0.23 9.85 6.81
C TYR A 42 0.81 8.47 6.48
N LEU A 43 1.71 7.94 7.31
CA LEU A 43 2.40 6.67 7.04
C LEU A 43 1.40 5.52 6.79
N ALA A 44 0.31 5.46 7.54
CA ALA A 44 -0.74 4.46 7.35
C ALA A 44 -1.39 4.54 5.96
N ALA A 45 -1.60 5.74 5.43
CA ALA A 45 -2.18 5.93 4.10
C ALA A 45 -1.21 5.47 3.00
N TYR A 46 0.07 5.86 3.10
CA TYR A 46 1.12 5.40 2.17
C TYR A 46 1.30 3.88 2.21
N ALA A 47 1.35 3.29 3.41
CA ALA A 47 1.47 1.84 3.57
C ALA A 47 0.27 1.10 2.96
N THR A 48 -0.94 1.63 3.14
CA THR A 48 -2.16 1.05 2.56
C THR A 48 -2.15 1.11 1.03
N GLU A 49 -1.70 2.23 0.44
CA GLU A 49 -1.53 2.32 -1.02
C GLU A 49 -0.53 1.28 -1.53
N MET A 50 0.61 1.13 -0.86
CA MET A 50 1.64 0.18 -1.27
C MET A 50 1.20 -1.28 -1.09
N ALA A 51 0.39 -1.58 -0.07
CA ALA A 51 -0.22 -2.90 0.09
C ALA A 51 -1.14 -3.21 -1.09
N TRP A 52 -2.05 -2.30 -1.42
CA TRP A 52 -2.97 -2.48 -2.55
C TRP A 52 -2.22 -2.64 -3.88
N ARG A 53 -1.17 -1.84 -4.12
CA ARG A 53 -0.34 -1.96 -5.33
C ARG A 53 0.45 -3.26 -5.39
N GLU A 54 0.81 -3.84 -4.24
CA GLU A 54 1.46 -5.14 -4.18
C GLU A 54 0.49 -6.27 -4.53
N ASP A 55 -0.71 -6.22 -3.96
CA ASP A 55 -1.77 -7.20 -4.25
C ASP A 55 -2.23 -7.13 -5.71
N ALA A 56 -2.42 -5.92 -6.24
CA ALA A 56 -2.85 -5.68 -7.61
C ALA A 56 -1.71 -5.70 -8.65
N ARG A 57 -0.47 -6.04 -8.27
CA ARG A 57 0.72 -5.90 -9.14
C ARG A 57 0.65 -6.69 -10.46
N ARG A 58 -0.17 -7.73 -10.52
CA ARG A 58 -0.38 -8.58 -11.72
C ARG A 58 -1.68 -8.27 -12.45
N THR A 59 -2.44 -7.28 -11.97
CA THR A 59 -3.68 -6.84 -12.59
C THR A 59 -3.36 -5.76 -13.62
N ALA A 60 -3.98 -5.86 -14.80
CA ALA A 60 -3.78 -4.88 -15.87
C ALA A 60 -4.16 -3.46 -15.41
N ASN A 61 -3.45 -2.45 -15.94
CA ASN A 61 -3.62 -1.05 -15.52
C ASN A 61 -5.06 -0.54 -15.70
N GLY A 62 -5.73 -0.92 -16.79
CA GLY A 62 -7.13 -0.54 -17.02
C GLY A 62 -8.08 -1.11 -15.95
N SER A 63 -7.83 -2.35 -15.51
CA SER A 63 -8.60 -2.97 -14.43
C SER A 63 -8.29 -2.33 -13.08
N GLN A 64 -7.03 -1.95 -12.83
CA GLN A 64 -6.65 -1.18 -11.65
C GLN A 64 -7.39 0.16 -11.57
N PHE A 65 -7.45 0.88 -12.69
CA PHE A 65 -8.22 2.12 -12.79
C PHE A 65 -9.69 1.90 -12.46
N ALA A 66 -10.33 0.89 -13.08
CA ALA A 66 -11.73 0.57 -12.82
C ALA A 66 -11.98 0.21 -11.34
N MET A 67 -11.08 -0.53 -10.70
CA MET A 67 -11.16 -0.87 -9.28
C MET A 67 -11.14 0.37 -8.39
N ILE A 68 -10.19 1.29 -8.60
CA ILE A 68 -10.08 2.52 -7.80
C ILE A 68 -11.31 3.40 -8.00
N VAL A 69 -11.73 3.63 -9.24
CA VAL A 69 -12.89 4.50 -9.54
C VAL A 69 -14.16 3.93 -8.93
N SER A 70 -14.38 2.62 -9.05
CA SER A 70 -15.54 1.96 -8.45
C SER A 70 -15.52 2.07 -6.93
N ALA A 71 -14.37 1.83 -6.28
CA ALA A 71 -14.22 1.97 -4.84
C ALA A 71 -14.47 3.42 -4.38
N ALA A 72 -13.97 4.41 -5.11
CA ALA A 72 -14.20 5.82 -4.80
C ALA A 72 -15.67 6.24 -4.97
N ALA A 73 -16.36 5.71 -5.99
CA ALA A 73 -17.75 6.06 -6.28
C ALA A 73 -18.74 5.56 -5.21
N ILE A 74 -18.42 4.44 -4.55
CA ILE A 74 -19.27 3.86 -3.48
C ILE A 74 -18.83 4.27 -2.07
N ALA A 75 -17.62 4.83 -1.93
CA ALA A 75 -17.09 5.17 -0.61
C ALA A 75 -17.90 6.31 0.03
N PRO A 76 -18.23 6.19 1.33
CA PRO A 76 -18.83 7.31 2.05
C PRO A 76 -17.84 8.47 2.18
N LYS A 77 -18.37 9.66 2.52
CA LYS A 77 -17.57 10.85 2.81
C LYS A 77 -16.44 10.52 3.80
N SER A 78 -15.19 10.75 3.40
CA SER A 78 -14.04 10.49 4.26
C SER A 78 -14.00 11.42 5.47
N ALA A 79 -14.01 10.87 6.68
CA ALA A 79 -13.84 11.65 7.90
C ALA A 79 -12.40 12.20 8.05
N ALA A 80 -11.41 11.51 7.48
CA ALA A 80 -10.00 11.91 7.57
C ALA A 80 -9.63 13.02 6.56
N TRP A 81 -10.22 12.96 5.36
CA TRP A 81 -9.81 13.83 4.25
C TRP A 81 -10.83 14.91 3.91
N CYS A 82 -12.12 14.74 4.23
CA CYS A 82 -13.09 15.75 3.89
C CYS A 82 -12.86 17.04 4.70
N GLY A 83 -12.87 18.18 4.01
CA GLY A 83 -12.59 19.47 4.64
C GLY A 83 -11.13 19.70 5.00
N TYR A 84 -10.20 18.79 4.65
CA TYR A 84 -8.78 18.94 4.98
C TYR A 84 -8.15 20.24 4.44
N TRP A 85 -8.63 20.75 3.31
CA TRP A 85 -8.18 22.04 2.75
C TRP A 85 -8.92 23.26 3.32
N GLN A 86 -10.03 23.06 4.03
CA GLN A 86 -10.82 24.14 4.61
C GLN A 86 -10.10 24.61 5.88
N ARG A 87 -9.27 25.64 5.76
CA ARG A 87 -8.58 26.28 6.90
C ARG A 87 -9.63 26.85 7.86
N LYS A 88 -9.99 26.09 8.90
CA LYS A 88 -10.94 26.38 10.01
C LYS A 88 -12.28 27.05 9.60
N PRO A 89 -13.44 26.45 9.90
CA PRO A 89 -14.65 27.26 10.02
C PRO A 89 -14.46 28.22 11.22
N ALA A 90 -15.00 29.44 11.07
CA ALA A 90 -15.01 30.48 12.10
C ALA A 90 -15.63 29.99 13.42
#